data_AF-A0A0J8QKP5-F1
#
_entry.id   AF-A0A0J8QKP5-F1
#
_cell.length_a   1.000
_cell.length_b   1.000
_cell.length_c   1.000
_cell.angle_alpha   90.00
_cell.angle_beta   90.00
_cell.angle_gamma   90.00
#
_symmetry.space_group_name_H-M   'P 1'
#
loop_
_entity.id
_entity.type
_entity.pdbx_description
1 polymer ?
#
loop_
_entity_poly.entity_id
_entity_poly.type
_entity_poly.pdbx_seq_one_letter_code
_entity_poly.pdbx_strand_id
1 'polypeptide(L)'
;MPAHCSQLRNLVLSAYPSSFQKLPDPFRDGLKVDRLDEIHQAPRIAGDIVAPLQAANIKNAVDNALRSFSATDSAVQQICDAVDNPSEKSTGLYFAPINVDIVLLEALVLYTGQSAVSATGQKAGTPAPNNLPQSALLEKLVKVLNPEGRYYFLSSIANQLRYPNSHTHYFSNVMLELFGSYPADQQGTDIREQIIRVLLERLIVHRPHPWGLIITLQELLQNSSYPFFRLPFIQAAPEIGRLFEALLQHIQQQSPRPSS
;
A
#
# COMPACT_ATOMS: atom_id res chain seq x y z
N MET A 1 -1.78 10.89 11.26
CA MET A 1 -3.17 10.69 11.78
C MET A 1 -3.25 9.32 12.42
N PRO A 2 -3.92 9.13 13.58
CA PRO A 2 -4.01 7.81 14.22
C PRO A 2 -4.57 6.74 13.28
N ALA A 3 -4.07 5.49 13.39
CA ALA A 3 -4.46 4.38 12.52
C ALA A 3 -5.95 4.05 12.57
N HIS A 4 -6.57 4.17 13.74
CA HIS A 4 -7.97 3.85 13.96
C HIS A 4 -8.96 4.87 13.37
N CYS A 5 -8.50 6.04 12.90
CA CYS A 5 -9.35 7.06 12.30
C CYS A 5 -9.60 6.80 10.80
N SER A 6 -10.04 5.59 10.45
CA SER A 6 -10.20 5.13 9.05
C SER A 6 -11.11 6.04 8.22
N GLN A 7 -12.23 6.53 8.77
CA GLN A 7 -13.15 7.44 8.06
C GLN A 7 -12.47 8.75 7.64
N LEU A 8 -11.80 9.41 8.58
CA LEU A 8 -11.13 10.69 8.32
C LEU A 8 -9.97 10.50 7.35
N ARG A 9 -9.22 9.40 7.51
CA ARG A 9 -8.14 9.02 6.60
C ARG A 9 -8.66 8.79 5.19
N ASN A 10 -9.76 8.07 5.03
CA ASN A 10 -10.40 7.86 3.73
C ASN A 10 -10.86 9.17 3.09
N LEU A 11 -11.41 10.09 3.87
CA LEU A 11 -11.85 11.40 3.38
C LEU A 11 -10.66 12.17 2.76
N VAL A 12 -9.50 12.16 3.42
CA VAL A 12 -8.26 12.77 2.91
C VAL A 12 -7.72 12.00 1.70
N LEU A 13 -7.65 10.67 1.75
CA LEU A 13 -7.05 9.84 0.70
C LEU A 13 -7.91 9.69 -0.56
N SER A 14 -9.21 9.97 -0.44
CA SER A 14 -10.14 9.98 -1.59
C SER A 14 -10.12 11.31 -2.35
N ALA A 15 -9.46 12.34 -1.83
CA ALA A 15 -9.29 13.60 -2.53
C ALA A 15 -8.39 13.44 -3.76
N TYR A 16 -8.74 14.15 -4.83
CA TYR A 16 -7.98 14.17 -6.08
C TYR A 16 -7.92 15.60 -6.64
N PRO A 17 -6.93 15.92 -7.52
CA PRO A 17 -6.75 17.27 -8.03
C PRO A 17 -7.99 17.77 -8.76
N SER A 18 -8.35 19.05 -8.59
CA SER A 18 -9.47 19.66 -9.32
C SER A 18 -9.27 19.70 -10.84
N SER A 19 -8.03 19.59 -11.31
CA SER A 19 -7.69 19.44 -12.73
C SER A 19 -8.09 18.07 -13.30
N PHE A 20 -8.34 17.07 -12.45
CA PHE A 20 -8.77 15.74 -12.85
C PHE A 20 -10.27 15.75 -13.13
N GLN A 21 -10.65 15.75 -14.41
CA GLN A 21 -12.03 16.03 -14.82
C GLN A 21 -13.03 14.97 -14.36
N LYS A 22 -12.66 13.68 -14.44
CA LYS A 22 -13.53 12.59 -14.02
C LYS A 22 -12.74 11.32 -13.71
N LEU A 23 -12.91 10.83 -12.50
CA LEU A 23 -12.38 9.54 -12.07
C LEU A 23 -12.97 8.39 -12.91
N PRO A 24 -12.14 7.49 -13.48
CA PRO A 24 -12.64 6.27 -14.12
C PRO A 24 -13.43 5.45 -13.10
N ASP A 25 -14.61 4.96 -13.49
CA ASP A 25 -15.39 4.08 -12.61
C ASP A 25 -14.64 2.75 -12.42
N PRO A 26 -14.25 2.40 -11.18
CA PRO A 26 -13.52 1.16 -10.91
C PRO A 26 -14.38 -0.09 -11.19
N PHE A 27 -15.71 0.02 -11.28
CA PHE A 27 -16.60 -1.10 -11.60
C PHE A 27 -16.97 -1.20 -13.08
N ARG A 28 -16.36 -0.38 -13.94
CA ARG A 28 -16.60 -0.45 -15.38
C ARG A 28 -15.97 -1.71 -15.97
N ASP A 29 -16.79 -2.55 -16.61
CA ASP A 29 -16.32 -3.72 -17.33
C ASP A 29 -15.25 -3.35 -18.37
N GLY A 30 -14.15 -4.11 -18.35
CA GLY A 30 -13.03 -3.92 -19.29
C GLY A 30 -12.14 -2.71 -19.01
N LEU A 31 -12.23 -2.07 -17.82
CA LEU A 31 -11.26 -1.08 -17.38
C LEU A 31 -9.86 -1.71 -17.36
N LYS A 32 -8.94 -1.15 -18.15
CA LYS A 32 -7.53 -1.54 -18.16
C LYS A 32 -6.73 -0.43 -17.56
N VAL A 33 -6.37 -0.58 -16.28
CA VAL A 33 -5.63 0.43 -15.51
C VAL A 33 -4.33 0.80 -16.20
N ASP A 34 -3.62 -0.16 -16.81
CA ASP A 34 -2.37 0.07 -17.56
C ASP A 34 -2.52 0.94 -18.82
N ARG A 35 -3.74 1.29 -19.22
CA ARG A 35 -4.02 2.17 -20.37
C ARG A 35 -4.34 3.60 -19.98
N LEU A 36 -4.39 3.91 -18.68
CA LEU A 36 -4.67 5.25 -18.20
C LEU A 36 -3.38 6.08 -18.24
N ASP A 37 -3.36 7.19 -18.97
CA ASP A 37 -2.18 8.05 -19.09
C ASP A 37 -1.73 8.60 -17.72
N GLU A 38 -2.67 8.76 -16.79
CA GLU A 38 -2.42 9.33 -15.47
C GLU A 38 -1.54 8.44 -14.59
N ILE A 39 -1.47 7.12 -14.85
CA ILE A 39 -0.57 6.22 -14.11
C ILE A 39 0.91 6.51 -14.38
N HIS A 40 1.22 7.34 -15.37
CA HIS A 40 2.59 7.79 -15.64
C HIS A 40 2.90 9.14 -14.98
N GLN A 41 1.91 9.80 -14.37
CA GLN A 41 2.07 11.11 -13.75
C GLN A 41 2.27 10.98 -12.24
N ALA A 42 3.37 11.52 -11.74
CA ALA A 42 3.64 11.56 -10.31
C ALA A 42 2.72 12.56 -9.59
N PRO A 43 2.11 12.18 -8.44
CA PRO A 43 1.32 13.09 -7.64
C PRO A 43 2.21 14.15 -6.99
N ARG A 44 1.64 15.33 -6.70
CA ARG A 44 2.34 16.35 -5.91
C ARG A 44 2.45 15.93 -4.45
N ILE A 45 3.67 15.96 -3.92
CA ILE A 45 3.98 15.71 -2.51
C ILE A 45 4.41 17.03 -1.88
N ALA A 46 3.68 17.49 -0.86
CA ALA A 46 3.96 18.76 -0.19
C ALA A 46 4.84 18.64 1.06
N GLY A 47 4.93 17.44 1.64
CA GLY A 47 5.72 17.18 2.85
C GLY A 47 7.16 16.78 2.54
N ASP A 48 8.06 17.09 3.47
CA ASP A 48 9.45 16.62 3.42
C ASP A 48 9.53 15.16 3.87
N ILE A 49 9.84 14.28 2.92
CA ILE A 49 9.98 12.84 3.13
C ILE A 49 11.44 12.43 3.39
N VAL A 50 12.39 13.35 3.26
CA VAL A 50 13.82 13.10 3.43
C VAL A 50 14.24 13.42 4.86
N ALA A 51 13.71 14.48 5.46
CA ALA A 51 14.05 14.88 6.82
C ALA A 51 13.88 13.76 7.87
N PRO A 52 12.79 12.96 7.88
CA PRO A 52 12.65 11.85 8.83
C PRO A 52 13.76 10.80 8.67
N LEU A 53 14.12 10.47 7.43
CA LEU A 53 15.19 9.49 7.13
C LEU A 53 16.57 9.98 7.56
N GLN A 54 16.81 11.30 7.47
CA GLN A 54 18.05 11.93 7.93
C GLN A 54 18.11 11.99 9.46
N ALA A 55 17.01 12.38 10.11
CA ALA A 55 16.92 12.43 11.57
C ALA A 55 17.16 11.05 12.21
N ALA A 56 16.68 9.99 11.58
CA ALA A 56 16.90 8.60 11.98
C ALA A 56 18.27 8.03 11.55
N ASN A 57 19.11 8.80 10.85
CA ASN A 57 20.42 8.37 10.32
C ASN A 57 20.38 7.13 9.39
N ILE A 58 19.24 6.86 8.73
CA ILE A 58 19.08 5.71 7.83
C ILE A 58 19.10 6.08 6.34
N LYS A 59 19.10 7.37 6.00
CA LYS A 59 19.02 7.85 4.60
C LYS A 59 20.05 7.21 3.66
N ASN A 60 21.31 7.09 4.09
CA ASN A 60 22.37 6.47 3.30
C ASN A 60 22.17 4.96 3.13
N ALA A 61 21.72 4.27 4.17
CA ALA A 61 21.43 2.84 4.12
C ALA A 61 20.29 2.56 3.13
N VAL A 62 19.24 3.38 3.18
CA VAL A 62 18.13 3.34 2.22
C VAL A 62 18.65 3.60 0.81
N ASP A 63 19.36 4.71 0.54
CA ASP A 63 19.87 5.03 -0.80
C ASP A 63 20.73 3.90 -1.40
N ASN A 64 21.58 3.28 -0.59
CA ASN A 64 22.40 2.15 -1.03
C ASN A 64 21.55 0.92 -1.37
N ALA A 65 20.52 0.64 -0.57
CA ALA A 65 19.56 -0.43 -0.85
C ALA A 65 18.74 -0.16 -2.12
N LEU A 66 18.44 1.09 -2.46
CA LEU A 66 17.69 1.43 -3.69
C LEU A 66 18.56 1.36 -4.96
N ARG A 67 19.89 1.29 -4.85
CA ARG A 67 20.82 1.22 -6.01
C ARG A 67 21.04 -0.21 -6.53
N SER A 68 20.83 -1.23 -5.71
CA SER A 68 21.09 -2.62 -6.07
C SER A 68 20.08 -3.56 -5.43
N PHE A 69 19.80 -4.70 -6.07
CA PHE A 69 18.89 -5.72 -5.54
C PHE A 69 19.40 -6.40 -4.26
N SER A 70 20.61 -6.08 -3.80
CA SER A 70 21.23 -6.68 -2.62
C SER A 70 21.28 -5.66 -1.48
N ALA A 71 20.10 -5.28 -0.98
CA ALA A 71 20.04 -4.59 0.31
C ALA A 71 20.68 -5.50 1.36
N THR A 72 21.83 -5.09 1.92
CA THR A 72 22.55 -5.91 2.90
C THR A 72 21.68 -6.15 4.12
N ASP A 73 21.83 -7.32 4.76
CA ASP A 73 21.09 -7.62 6.00
C ASP A 73 21.36 -6.55 7.08
N SER A 74 22.58 -6.03 7.12
CA SER A 74 22.94 -4.92 8.01
C SER A 74 22.16 -3.63 7.72
N ALA A 75 21.93 -3.27 6.45
CA ALA A 75 21.16 -2.08 6.10
C ALA A 75 19.68 -2.24 6.48
N VAL A 76 19.12 -3.43 6.26
CA VAL A 76 17.74 -3.73 6.65
C VAL A 76 17.59 -3.73 8.17
N GLN A 77 18.53 -4.32 8.91
CA GLN A 77 18.51 -4.30 10.36
C GLN A 77 18.61 -2.87 10.90
N GLN A 78 19.48 -2.03 10.34
CA GLN A 78 19.58 -0.63 10.72
C GLN A 78 18.26 0.13 10.49
N ILE A 79 17.52 -0.17 9.42
CA ILE A 79 16.20 0.41 9.16
C ILE A 79 15.19 -0.07 10.21
N CYS A 80 15.15 -1.38 10.49
CA CYS A 80 14.24 -1.94 11.50
C CYS A 80 14.52 -1.37 12.89
N ASP A 81 15.78 -1.27 13.30
CA ASP A 81 16.18 -0.71 14.60
C ASP A 81 15.75 0.76 14.72
N ALA A 82 15.85 1.53 13.64
CA ALA A 82 15.39 2.92 13.64
C ALA A 82 13.85 3.03 13.73
N VAL A 83 13.12 2.12 13.08
CA VAL A 83 11.66 2.07 13.14
C VAL A 83 11.17 1.65 14.52
N ASP A 84 11.80 0.66 15.15
CA ASP A 84 11.39 0.11 16.46
C ASP A 84 11.80 1.00 17.66
N ASN A 85 12.54 2.08 17.42
CA ASN A 85 12.98 3.03 18.44
C ASN A 85 12.46 4.45 18.15
N PRO A 86 11.14 4.70 18.23
CA PRO A 86 10.58 6.02 17.97
C PRO A 86 11.10 7.07 18.96
N SER A 87 11.49 8.22 18.42
CA SER A 87 11.92 9.37 19.23
C SER A 87 10.75 10.00 20.00
N GLU A 88 9.55 9.96 19.42
CA GLU A 88 8.31 10.46 20.02
C GLU A 88 7.39 9.31 20.42
N LYS A 89 6.97 9.28 21.69
CA LYS A 89 6.02 8.29 22.17
C LYS A 89 4.62 8.65 21.70
N SER A 90 4.01 7.74 20.93
CA SER A 90 2.63 7.86 20.47
C SER A 90 1.76 6.75 21.08
N THR A 91 0.46 6.99 21.13
CA THR A 91 -0.52 6.00 21.59
C THR A 91 -1.61 5.78 20.55
N GLY A 92 -2.08 4.53 20.51
CA GLY A 92 -3.17 4.08 19.64
C GLY A 92 -4.52 4.07 20.37
N LEU A 93 -5.39 3.19 19.91
CA LEU A 93 -6.70 2.98 20.54
C LEU A 93 -6.50 2.51 22.00
N TYR A 94 -7.37 2.97 22.90
CA TYR A 94 -7.29 2.68 24.34
C TYR A 94 -5.97 3.06 25.00
N PHE A 95 -5.26 4.07 24.47
CA PHE A 95 -3.95 4.51 24.97
C PHE A 95 -2.86 3.43 24.92
N ALA A 96 -3.04 2.38 24.11
CA ALA A 96 -2.00 1.38 23.89
C ALA A 96 -0.74 2.06 23.31
N PRO A 97 0.47 1.81 23.85
CA PRO A 97 1.69 2.39 23.33
C PRO A 97 1.93 1.91 21.91
N ILE A 98 2.35 2.83 21.04
CA ILE A 98 2.84 2.52 19.70
C ILE A 98 4.35 2.48 19.80
N ASN A 99 4.93 1.32 19.49
CA ASN A 99 6.38 1.08 19.67
C ASN A 99 7.18 1.30 18.38
N VAL A 100 6.55 1.90 17.36
CA VAL A 100 7.18 2.13 16.07
C VAL A 100 7.06 3.59 15.62
N ASP A 101 8.07 4.06 14.90
CA ASP A 101 8.08 5.39 14.30
C ASP A 101 7.24 5.40 13.02
N ILE A 102 5.97 5.79 13.17
CA ILE A 102 5.02 5.86 12.04
C ILE A 102 5.45 6.88 11.00
N VAL A 103 5.98 8.03 11.43
CA VAL A 103 6.39 9.10 10.50
C VAL A 103 7.57 8.63 9.66
N LEU A 104 8.53 7.95 10.29
CA LEU A 104 9.66 7.35 9.59
C LEU A 104 9.21 6.27 8.60
N LEU A 105 8.26 5.40 8.96
CA LEU A 105 7.70 4.39 8.08
C LEU A 105 6.98 5.01 6.87
N GLU A 106 6.15 6.03 7.10
CA GLU A 106 5.43 6.73 6.03
C GLU A 106 6.41 7.43 5.07
N ALA A 107 7.45 8.07 5.60
CA ALA A 107 8.51 8.72 4.83
C ALA A 107 9.33 7.70 4.04
N LEU A 108 9.73 6.58 4.66
CA LEU A 108 10.49 5.49 4.03
C LEU A 108 9.75 4.88 2.85
N VAL A 109 8.47 4.55 3.03
CA VAL A 109 7.64 3.97 1.98
C VAL A 109 7.51 4.96 0.82
N LEU A 110 7.14 6.20 1.11
CA LEU A 110 6.93 7.21 0.07
C LEU A 110 8.22 7.56 -0.68
N TYR A 111 9.35 7.68 0.03
CA TYR A 111 10.67 7.91 -0.57
C TYR A 111 11.09 6.76 -1.51
N THR A 112 10.85 5.52 -1.08
CA THR A 112 11.13 4.32 -1.89
C THR A 112 10.27 4.30 -3.16
N GLY A 113 8.97 4.60 -3.05
CA GLY A 113 8.08 4.68 -4.21
C GLY A 113 8.43 5.80 -5.18
N GLN A 114 8.81 6.98 -4.66
CA GLN A 114 9.24 8.10 -5.51
C GLN A 114 10.52 7.75 -6.29
N SER A 115 11.47 7.06 -5.65
CA SER A 115 12.67 6.54 -6.30
C SER A 115 12.33 5.53 -7.40
N ALA A 116 11.41 4.60 -7.13
CA ALA A 116 10.97 3.58 -8.10
C ALA A 116 10.33 4.21 -9.35
N VAL A 117 9.40 5.15 -9.15
CA VAL A 117 8.70 5.87 -10.23
C VAL A 117 9.67 6.71 -11.06
N SER A 118 10.66 7.33 -10.42
CA SER A 118 11.68 8.11 -11.13
C SER A 118 12.61 7.21 -11.97
N ALA A 119 12.90 6.00 -11.49
CA ALA A 119 13.71 5.02 -12.22
C ALA A 119 12.98 4.42 -13.44
N THR A 120 11.65 4.21 -13.34
CA THR A 120 10.85 3.67 -14.44
C THR A 120 10.48 4.72 -15.49
N GLY A 121 10.28 5.98 -15.10
CA GLY A 121 9.99 7.08 -16.03
C GLY A 121 11.12 7.42 -17.01
N GLN A 122 12.35 6.95 -16.77
CA GLN A 122 13.53 7.21 -17.61
C GLN A 122 13.78 6.16 -18.70
N LYS A 123 13.09 5.01 -18.69
CA LYS A 123 13.31 3.92 -19.66
C LYS A 123 12.02 3.60 -20.44
N ALA A 124 11.99 3.99 -21.71
CA ALA A 124 10.98 3.52 -22.66
C ALA A 124 11.11 1.98 -22.81
N GLY A 125 10.09 1.25 -22.36
CA GLY A 125 10.14 -0.21 -22.20
C GLY A 125 10.26 -0.60 -20.73
N THR A 126 9.19 -0.37 -19.98
CA THR A 126 9.12 -0.61 -18.53
C THR A 126 9.32 -2.10 -18.22
N PRO A 127 10.33 -2.49 -17.42
CA PRO A 127 10.27 -3.76 -16.71
C PRO A 127 9.02 -3.75 -15.83
N ALA A 128 8.40 -4.91 -15.62
CA ALA A 128 7.36 -5.05 -14.62
C ALA A 128 7.86 -4.50 -13.26
N PRO A 129 7.01 -3.86 -12.45
CA PRO A 129 7.36 -3.33 -11.12
C PRO A 129 8.04 -4.39 -10.20
N ASN A 130 7.88 -5.66 -10.53
CA ASN A 130 8.38 -6.86 -9.85
C ASN A 130 9.90 -7.09 -9.96
N ASN A 131 10.66 -6.20 -10.63
CA ASN A 131 12.11 -6.33 -10.71
C ASN A 131 12.82 -4.99 -10.52
N LEU A 132 12.50 -4.32 -9.41
CA LEU A 132 13.17 -3.09 -8.97
C LEU A 132 13.83 -3.30 -7.60
N PRO A 133 15.03 -2.74 -7.35
CA PRO A 133 15.65 -2.75 -6.02
C PRO A 133 14.72 -2.22 -4.92
N GLN A 134 13.86 -1.26 -5.28
CA GLN A 134 12.85 -0.67 -4.42
C GLN A 134 11.81 -1.71 -3.96
N SER A 135 11.25 -2.49 -4.88
CA SER A 135 10.30 -3.56 -4.56
C SER A 135 10.96 -4.64 -3.70
N ALA A 136 12.20 -5.01 -4.01
CA ALA A 136 12.97 -5.98 -3.24
C ALA A 136 13.24 -5.51 -1.79
N LEU A 137 13.54 -4.22 -1.59
CA LEU A 137 13.68 -3.65 -0.25
C LEU A 137 12.36 -3.71 0.52
N LEU A 138 11.23 -3.34 -0.10
CA LEU A 138 9.91 -3.40 0.54
C LEU A 138 9.52 -4.84 0.90
N GLU A 139 9.82 -5.81 0.03
CA GLU A 139 9.61 -7.23 0.28
C GLU A 139 10.46 -7.75 1.45
N LYS A 140 11.72 -7.32 1.53
CA LYS A 140 12.59 -7.71 2.64
C LYS A 140 12.14 -7.09 3.97
N LEU A 141 11.74 -5.81 3.97
CA LEU A 141 11.24 -5.12 5.16
C LEU A 141 9.96 -5.77 5.69
N VAL A 142 8.98 -6.09 4.84
CA VAL A 142 7.74 -6.72 5.31
C VAL A 142 7.98 -8.07 5.99
N LYS A 143 9.04 -8.80 5.60
CA LYS A 143 9.42 -10.08 6.20
C LYS A 143 10.12 -9.92 7.55
N VAL A 144 10.98 -8.90 7.69
CA VAL A 144 11.82 -8.71 8.88
C VAL A 144 11.11 -7.92 9.98
N LEU A 145 10.23 -6.98 9.62
CA LEU A 145 9.47 -6.20 10.59
C LEU A 145 8.62 -7.10 11.49
N ASN A 146 8.61 -6.76 12.78
CA ASN A 146 7.71 -7.34 13.76
C ASN A 146 6.23 -7.08 13.37
N PRO A 147 5.25 -7.79 13.95
CA PRO A 147 3.85 -7.66 13.56
C PRO A 147 3.27 -6.24 13.67
N GLU A 148 3.72 -5.44 14.64
CA GLU A 148 3.27 -4.05 14.84
C GLU A 148 3.83 -3.14 13.73
N GLY A 149 5.14 -3.14 13.52
CA GLY A 149 5.81 -2.38 12.46
C GLY A 149 5.33 -2.76 11.08
N ARG A 150 5.08 -4.06 10.85
CA ARG A 150 4.53 -4.57 9.59
C ARG A 150 3.14 -4.04 9.29
N TYR A 151 2.26 -3.95 10.30
CA TYR A 151 0.95 -3.34 10.15
C TYR A 151 1.04 -1.87 9.70
N TYR A 152 1.87 -1.06 10.37
CA TYR A 152 2.05 0.35 10.01
C TYR A 152 2.75 0.54 8.66
N PHE A 153 3.69 -0.35 8.31
CA PHE A 153 4.35 -0.38 7.01
C PHE A 153 3.35 -0.67 5.87
N LEU A 154 2.55 -1.73 6.00
CA LEU A 154 1.48 -2.06 5.03
C LEU A 154 0.42 -0.95 4.95
N SER A 155 0.07 -0.34 6.09
CA SER A 155 -0.83 0.82 6.12
C SER A 155 -0.21 2.04 5.38
N SER A 156 1.10 2.23 5.47
CA SER A 156 1.82 3.28 4.76
C SER A 156 1.83 3.05 3.24
N ILE A 157 1.95 1.80 2.79
CA ILE A 157 1.76 1.41 1.38
C ILE A 157 0.32 1.71 0.94
N ALA A 158 -0.66 1.26 1.72
CA ALA A 158 -2.08 1.47 1.41
C ALA A 158 -2.47 2.96 1.37
N ASN A 159 -1.78 3.84 2.11
CA ASN A 159 -1.98 5.30 2.04
C ASN A 159 -1.69 5.87 0.64
N GLN A 160 -0.93 5.17 -0.18
CA GLN A 160 -0.60 5.61 -1.54
C GLN A 160 -1.60 5.12 -2.59
N LEU A 161 -2.56 4.27 -2.22
CA LEU A 161 -3.63 3.78 -3.09
C LEU A 161 -4.76 4.82 -3.18
N ARG A 162 -4.55 5.88 -3.97
CA ARG A 162 -5.42 7.07 -4.07
C ARG A 162 -6.07 7.16 -5.45
N TYR A 163 -6.16 8.33 -6.05
CA TYR A 163 -6.63 8.50 -7.44
C TYR A 163 -5.61 7.95 -8.46
N PRO A 164 -5.94 7.77 -9.76
CA PRO A 164 -4.98 7.36 -10.77
C PRO A 164 -3.75 8.27 -10.83
N ASN A 165 -2.60 7.74 -10.45
CA ASN A 165 -1.28 8.36 -10.52
C ASN A 165 -0.19 7.28 -10.46
N SER A 166 1.05 7.63 -10.75
CA SER A 166 2.15 6.66 -10.79
C SER A 166 2.51 6.03 -9.46
N HIS A 167 2.32 6.73 -8.33
CA HIS A 167 2.52 6.12 -7.01
C HIS A 167 1.43 5.08 -6.76
N THR A 168 0.17 5.40 -7.05
CA THR A 168 -0.95 4.46 -6.88
C THR A 168 -0.76 3.20 -7.71
N HIS A 169 -0.31 3.34 -8.96
CA HIS A 169 0.01 2.18 -9.81
C HIS A 169 1.15 1.34 -9.22
N TYR A 170 2.28 1.98 -8.85
CA TYR A 170 3.42 1.30 -8.25
C TYR A 170 3.04 0.54 -6.97
N PHE A 171 2.42 1.22 -6.00
CA PHE A 171 2.07 0.60 -4.72
C PHE A 171 0.94 -0.41 -4.81
N SER A 172 0.03 -0.29 -5.78
CA SER A 172 -0.94 -1.35 -6.07
C SER A 172 -0.22 -2.62 -6.49
N ASN A 173 0.74 -2.53 -7.41
CA ASN A 173 1.52 -3.68 -7.86
C ASN A 173 2.40 -4.26 -6.74
N VAL A 174 3.04 -3.43 -5.91
CA VAL A 174 3.77 -3.91 -4.73
C VAL A 174 2.83 -4.67 -3.78
N MET A 175 1.65 -4.13 -3.46
CA MET A 175 0.71 -4.81 -2.56
C MET A 175 0.26 -6.17 -3.11
N LEU A 176 -0.03 -6.23 -4.41
CA LEU A 176 -0.42 -7.45 -5.12
C LEU A 176 0.72 -8.48 -5.16
N GLU A 177 1.95 -8.03 -5.41
CA GLU A 177 3.15 -8.85 -5.38
C GLU A 177 3.36 -9.44 -3.99
N LEU A 178 3.40 -8.61 -2.94
CA LEU A 178 3.56 -9.08 -1.55
C LEU A 178 2.51 -10.13 -1.14
N PHE A 179 1.29 -10.03 -1.69
CA PHE A 179 0.24 -11.02 -1.47
C PHE A 179 0.48 -12.32 -2.24
N GLY A 180 0.97 -12.21 -3.48
CA GLY A 180 1.23 -13.33 -4.40
C GLY A 180 2.58 -14.03 -4.23
N SER A 181 3.56 -13.42 -3.56
CA SER A 181 4.96 -13.88 -3.48
C SER A 181 5.17 -15.24 -2.82
N TYR A 182 4.15 -15.84 -2.19
CA TYR A 182 4.30 -17.07 -1.41
C TYR A 182 3.42 -18.21 -1.92
N PRO A 183 3.80 -19.47 -1.72
CA PRO A 183 2.86 -20.59 -1.81
C PRO A 183 1.70 -20.41 -0.82
N ALA A 184 0.55 -21.02 -1.08
CA ALA A 184 -0.62 -20.90 -0.19
C ALA A 184 -0.41 -21.58 1.19
N ASP A 185 0.61 -22.43 1.31
CA ASP A 185 0.52 -23.53 2.27
C ASP A 185 1.33 -23.36 3.57
N GLN A 186 2.41 -22.55 3.67
CA GLN A 186 3.20 -22.50 4.91
C GLN A 186 3.99 -21.20 5.23
N GLN A 187 4.30 -20.32 4.27
CA GLN A 187 5.04 -19.07 4.56
C GLN A 187 4.27 -17.85 4.07
N GLY A 188 4.22 -16.78 4.88
CA GLY A 188 3.59 -15.50 4.52
C GLY A 188 2.08 -15.39 4.76
N THR A 189 1.43 -16.38 5.41
CA THR A 189 0.00 -16.30 5.76
C THR A 189 -0.30 -15.11 6.67
N ASP A 190 0.60 -14.81 7.61
CA ASP A 190 0.55 -13.65 8.49
C ASP A 190 0.64 -12.32 7.71
N ILE A 191 1.53 -12.23 6.72
CA ILE A 191 1.63 -11.06 5.83
C ILE A 191 0.33 -10.86 5.06
N ARG A 192 -0.23 -11.93 4.47
CA ARG A 192 -1.50 -11.88 3.73
C ARG A 192 -2.67 -11.47 4.62
N GLU A 193 -2.75 -12.03 5.81
CA GLU A 193 -3.77 -11.69 6.80
C GLU A 193 -3.67 -10.20 7.16
N GLN A 194 -2.46 -9.68 7.40
CA GLN A 194 -2.26 -8.25 7.66
C GLN A 194 -2.59 -7.37 6.45
N ILE A 195 -2.26 -7.77 5.22
CA ILE A 195 -2.67 -7.05 4.00
C ILE A 195 -4.20 -6.98 3.94
N ILE A 196 -4.89 -8.11 4.10
CA ILE A 196 -6.35 -8.19 4.09
C ILE A 196 -6.95 -7.31 5.18
N ARG A 197 -6.39 -7.36 6.39
CA ARG A 197 -6.82 -6.51 7.52
C ARG A 197 -6.68 -5.02 7.19
N VAL A 198 -5.53 -4.58 6.67
CA VAL A 198 -5.29 -3.17 6.31
C VAL A 198 -6.26 -2.69 5.23
N LEU A 199 -6.56 -3.53 4.24
CA LEU A 199 -7.54 -3.19 3.20
C LEU A 199 -8.97 -3.16 3.77
N LEU A 200 -9.35 -4.14 4.58
CA LEU A 200 -10.69 -4.25 5.15
C LEU A 200 -11.02 -3.10 6.11
N GLU A 201 -10.08 -2.72 6.99
CA GLU A 201 -10.23 -1.60 7.93
C GLU A 201 -10.54 -0.27 7.23
N ARG A 202 -10.16 -0.13 5.96
CA ARG A 202 -10.44 1.04 5.13
C ARG A 202 -11.73 0.94 4.33
N LEU A 203 -12.34 -0.24 4.23
CA LEU A 203 -13.54 -0.47 3.44
C LEU A 203 -14.81 -0.60 4.28
N ILE A 204 -14.69 -1.07 5.53
CA ILE A 204 -15.82 -1.20 6.47
C ILE A 204 -16.37 0.15 6.97
N VAL A 205 -15.73 1.26 6.60
CA VAL A 205 -16.18 2.61 6.95
C VAL A 205 -17.10 3.18 5.86
N HIS A 206 -17.79 4.28 6.19
CA HIS A 206 -18.62 4.98 5.22
C HIS A 206 -17.77 5.60 4.12
N ARG A 207 -18.37 5.78 2.94
CA ARG A 207 -17.78 6.52 1.83
C ARG A 207 -17.30 7.92 2.24
N PRO A 208 -16.32 8.50 1.52
CA PRO A 208 -15.69 7.98 0.29
C PRO A 208 -14.66 6.87 0.56
N HIS A 209 -14.33 6.12 -0.49
CA HIS A 209 -13.24 5.14 -0.50
C HIS A 209 -12.22 5.52 -1.59
N PRO A 210 -10.91 5.44 -1.33
CA PRO A 210 -9.91 5.78 -2.34
C PRO A 210 -10.00 4.86 -3.56
N TRP A 211 -9.86 5.44 -4.76
CA TRP A 211 -9.99 4.70 -6.03
C TRP A 211 -9.04 3.51 -6.14
N GLY A 212 -7.75 3.74 -5.90
CA GLY A 212 -6.69 2.75 -5.98
C GLY A 212 -6.90 1.62 -4.98
N LEU A 213 -7.45 1.92 -3.81
CA LEU A 213 -7.79 0.90 -2.82
C LEU A 213 -8.84 -0.08 -3.36
N ILE A 214 -9.87 0.44 -4.04
CA ILE A 214 -10.92 -0.38 -4.68
C ILE A 214 -10.29 -1.22 -5.81
N ILE A 215 -9.48 -0.60 -6.68
CA ILE A 215 -8.82 -1.27 -7.80
C ILE A 215 -7.93 -2.42 -7.33
N THR A 216 -7.05 -2.18 -6.34
CA THR A 216 -6.17 -3.23 -5.79
C THR A 216 -6.98 -4.37 -5.19
N LEU A 217 -8.07 -4.06 -4.48
CA LEU A 217 -8.93 -5.09 -3.91
C LEU A 217 -9.66 -5.91 -4.99
N GLN A 218 -10.21 -5.24 -6.01
CA GLN A 218 -10.87 -5.93 -7.11
C GLN A 218 -9.92 -6.92 -7.79
N GLU A 219 -8.67 -6.50 -8.04
CA GLU A 219 -7.65 -7.38 -8.61
C GLU A 219 -7.36 -8.59 -7.70
N LEU A 220 -7.23 -8.40 -6.38
CA LEU A 220 -7.04 -9.50 -5.41
C LEU A 220 -8.19 -10.51 -5.40
N LEU A 221 -9.43 -10.06 -5.59
CA LEU A 221 -10.63 -10.91 -5.52
C LEU A 221 -10.96 -11.58 -6.85
N GLN A 222 -10.72 -10.89 -7.97
CA GLN A 222 -11.15 -11.36 -9.30
C GLN A 222 -10.07 -12.17 -10.01
N ASN A 223 -8.79 -11.89 -9.76
CA ASN A 223 -7.70 -12.63 -10.41
C ASN A 223 -7.44 -13.95 -9.68
N SER A 224 -7.77 -15.06 -10.35
CA SER A 224 -7.64 -16.43 -9.83
C SER A 224 -6.20 -16.86 -9.53
N SER A 225 -5.21 -16.10 -10.02
CA SER A 225 -3.79 -16.29 -9.68
C SER A 225 -3.53 -16.05 -8.19
N TYR A 226 -4.32 -15.18 -7.54
CA TYR A 226 -4.20 -14.94 -6.11
C TYR A 226 -4.99 -15.99 -5.31
N PRO A 227 -4.41 -16.54 -4.23
CA PRO A 227 -5.06 -17.60 -3.47
C PRO A 227 -6.10 -17.07 -2.48
N PHE A 228 -6.66 -15.86 -2.65
CA PHE A 228 -7.48 -15.17 -1.65
C PHE A 228 -8.55 -16.07 -1.00
N PHE A 229 -9.45 -16.63 -1.81
CA PHE A 229 -10.52 -17.52 -1.34
C PHE A 229 -10.05 -18.94 -0.95
N ARG A 230 -8.79 -19.27 -1.24
CA ARG A 230 -8.14 -20.54 -0.88
C ARG A 230 -7.35 -20.43 0.43
N LEU A 231 -7.20 -19.24 1.02
CA LEU A 231 -6.47 -19.08 2.27
C LEU A 231 -7.22 -19.76 3.43
N PRO A 232 -6.51 -20.51 4.32
CA PRO A 232 -7.15 -21.27 5.39
C PRO A 232 -8.06 -20.43 6.30
N PHE A 233 -7.66 -19.20 6.65
CA PHE A 233 -8.47 -18.34 7.51
C PHE A 233 -9.70 -17.75 6.81
N ILE A 234 -9.66 -17.56 5.48
CA ILE A 234 -10.82 -17.16 4.69
C ILE A 234 -11.81 -18.32 4.57
N GLN A 235 -11.31 -19.55 4.39
CA GLN A 235 -12.14 -20.75 4.37
C GLN A 235 -12.73 -21.08 5.75
N ALA A 236 -12.00 -20.79 6.83
CA ALA A 236 -12.47 -20.97 8.20
C ALA A 236 -13.55 -19.95 8.61
N ALA A 237 -13.56 -18.76 7.99
CA ALA A 237 -14.56 -17.72 8.21
C ALA A 237 -15.10 -17.18 6.86
N PRO A 238 -15.98 -17.94 6.18
CA PRO A 238 -16.52 -17.56 4.87
C PRO A 238 -17.25 -16.20 4.87
N GLU A 239 -17.69 -15.73 6.03
CA GLU A 239 -18.27 -14.41 6.23
C GLU A 239 -17.32 -13.28 5.82
N ILE A 240 -16.00 -13.45 5.98
CA ILE A 240 -15.01 -12.45 5.57
C ILE A 240 -15.02 -12.30 4.05
N GLY A 241 -15.02 -13.40 3.30
CA GLY A 241 -15.12 -13.37 1.84
C GLY A 241 -16.41 -12.71 1.36
N ARG A 242 -17.55 -13.10 1.95
CA ARG A 242 -18.86 -12.49 1.64
C ARG A 242 -18.91 -11.00 1.98
N LEU A 243 -18.25 -10.58 3.05
CA LEU A 243 -18.17 -9.17 3.44
C LEU A 243 -17.48 -8.35 2.36
N PHE A 244 -16.38 -8.85 1.78
CA PHE A 244 -15.69 -8.15 0.68
C PHE A 244 -16.55 -8.03 -0.57
N GLU A 245 -17.21 -9.10 -0.99
CA GLU A 245 -18.12 -9.09 -2.14
C GLU A 245 -19.30 -8.13 -1.91
N ALA A 246 -19.92 -8.18 -0.73
CA ALA A 246 -21.02 -7.30 -0.37
C ALA A 246 -20.59 -5.83 -0.28
N LEU A 247 -19.41 -5.56 0.28
CA LEU A 247 -18.84 -4.20 0.32
C LEU A 247 -18.58 -3.67 -1.08
N LEU A 248 -18.02 -4.47 -2.00
CA LEU A 248 -17.81 -4.04 -3.38
C LEU A 248 -19.13 -3.78 -4.11
N GLN A 249 -20.14 -4.63 -3.95
CA GLN A 249 -21.48 -4.40 -4.50
C GLN A 249 -22.11 -3.11 -3.93
N HIS A 250 -21.98 -2.89 -2.62
CA HIS A 250 -22.45 -1.67 -1.98
C HIS A 250 -21.71 -0.43 -2.48
N ILE A 251 -20.39 -0.52 -2.66
CA ILE A 251 -19.52 0.54 -3.22
C ILE A 251 -19.86 0.79 -4.70
N GLN A 252 -20.31 -0.21 -5.45
CA GLN A 252 -20.80 -0.02 -6.82
C GLN A 252 -22.15 0.71 -6.87
N GLN A 253 -23.11 0.30 -6.04
CA GLN A 253 -24.51 0.78 -6.13
C GLN A 253 -24.71 2.27 -5.81
N GLN A 254 -23.91 2.83 -4.90
CA GLN A 254 -23.98 4.26 -4.55
C GLN A 254 -22.94 5.12 -5.30
N SER A 255 -22.21 4.56 -6.28
CA SER A 255 -21.42 5.37 -7.19
C SER A 255 -22.37 6.16 -8.09
N PRO A 256 -22.12 7.47 -8.34
CA PRO A 256 -23.00 8.27 -9.18
C PRO A 256 -23.07 7.61 -10.56
N ARG A 257 -24.26 7.12 -10.92
CA ARG A 257 -24.51 6.56 -12.25
C ARG A 257 -24.12 7.62 -13.27
N PRO A 258 -23.39 7.28 -14.34
CA PRO A 258 -23.20 8.22 -15.43
C PRO A 258 -24.60 8.63 -15.91
N SER A 259 -24.90 9.92 -15.83
CA SER A 259 -26.06 10.50 -16.51
C SER A 259 -25.91 10.16 -17.99
N SER A 260 -26.81 9.30 -18.46
CA SER A 260 -27.04 8.98 -19.88
C SER A 260 -27.31 10.23 -20.70
#